data_AF-A0A0F9TVZ6-F1
#
_entry.id   AF-A0A0F9TVZ6-F1
#
_cell.length_a   1.000
_cell.length_b   1.000
_cell.length_c   1.000
_cell.angle_alpha   90.00
_cell.angle_beta   90.00
_cell.angle_gamma   90.00
#
_symmetry.space_group_name_H-M   'P 1'
#
loop_
_entity.id
_entity.type
_entity.pdbx_description
1 polymer ?
#
loop_
_entity_poly.entity_id
_entity_poly.type
_entity_poly.pdbx_seq_one_letter_code
_entity_poly.pdbx_strand_id
1 'polypeptide(L)'
;MPTTRETILTALHARLSALPATALRGEVLPERVPAVCLLILSDGEPGEPEMTLSPLRDYYQHRAELEAVMPGTDRDAAFDTLCGSIGAALTVDRMLGGFCDWAEAEALCPSTA
;
A
#
# COMPACT_ATOMS: atom_id res chain seq x y z
N MET A 1 23.30 -4.54 1.55
CA MET A 1 22.19 -4.48 2.52
C MET A 1 21.07 -3.70 1.87
N PRO A 2 19.81 -4.15 1.96
CA PRO A 2 18.67 -3.39 1.44
C PRO A 2 18.54 -2.06 2.20
N THR A 3 18.03 -1.03 1.52
CA THR A 3 17.74 0.26 2.15
C THR A 3 16.55 0.12 3.11
N THR A 4 16.38 1.07 4.04
CA THR A 4 15.20 1.11 4.92
C THR A 4 13.91 1.13 4.11
N ARG A 5 13.87 1.93 3.04
CA ARG A 5 12.75 1.97 2.08
C ARG A 5 12.43 0.58 1.53
N GLU A 6 13.43 -0.12 1.01
CA GLU A 6 13.24 -1.46 0.41
C GLU A 6 12.74 -2.49 1.43
N THR A 7 13.20 -2.37 2.68
CA THR A 7 12.77 -3.24 3.78
C THR A 7 11.30 -2.99 4.13
N ILE A 8 10.89 -1.72 4.22
CA ILE A 8 9.50 -1.33 4.50
C ILE A 8 8.56 -1.80 3.37
N LEU A 9 8.93 -1.57 2.11
CA LEU A 9 8.12 -1.98 0.95
C LEU A 9 7.99 -3.50 0.86
N THR A 10 9.06 -4.24 1.17
CA THR A 10 9.01 -5.71 1.25
C THR A 10 8.10 -6.19 2.38
N ALA A 11 8.17 -5.58 3.56
CA ALA A 11 7.30 -5.92 4.68
C ALA A 11 5.82 -5.63 4.37
N LEU A 12 5.55 -4.49 3.72
CA LEU A 12 4.21 -4.14 3.24
C LEU A 12 3.70 -5.15 2.21
N HIS A 13 4.49 -5.49 1.19
CA HIS A 13 4.12 -6.48 0.18
C HIS A 13 3.84 -7.86 0.79
N ALA A 14 4.64 -8.29 1.77
CA ALA A 14 4.43 -9.56 2.48
C ALA A 14 3.09 -9.57 3.24
N ARG A 15 2.70 -8.44 3.84
CA ARG A 15 1.40 -8.29 4.52
C ARG A 15 0.24 -8.34 3.54
N LEU A 16 0.36 -7.63 2.41
CA LEU A 16 -0.66 -7.64 1.35
C LEU A 16 -0.80 -9.02 0.71
N SER A 17 0.30 -9.77 0.58
CA SER A 17 0.30 -11.14 0.06
C SER A 17 -0.44 -12.16 0.95
N ALA A 18 -0.73 -11.81 2.21
CA ALA A 18 -1.54 -12.64 3.11
C ALA A 18 -3.06 -12.43 2.93
N LEU A 19 -3.47 -11.42 2.15
CA LEU A 19 -4.87 -11.15 1.84
C LEU A 19 -5.39 -12.12 0.76
N PRO A 20 -6.72 -12.30 0.63
CA PRO A 20 -7.31 -13.10 -0.44
C PRO A 20 -7.27 -12.39 -1.82
N ALA A 21 -6.11 -11.85 -2.20
CA ALA A 21 -5.84 -11.17 -3.46
C ALA A 21 -4.43 -11.54 -3.95
N THR A 22 -4.22 -11.55 -5.25
CA THR A 22 -2.88 -11.73 -5.82
C THR A 22 -2.12 -10.42 -5.68
N ALA A 23 -1.16 -10.36 -4.77
CA ALA A 23 -0.35 -9.17 -4.52
C ALA A 23 0.93 -9.17 -5.37
N LEU A 24 1.07 -8.18 -6.26
CA LEU A 24 2.26 -7.93 -7.08
C LEU A 24 2.92 -6.61 -6.67
N ARG A 25 4.19 -6.40 -7.03
CA ARG A 25 4.93 -5.16 -6.74
C ARG A 25 5.67 -4.68 -7.98
N GLY A 26 5.51 -3.40 -8.34
CA GLY A 26 6.18 -2.78 -9.49
C GLY A 26 5.80 -3.38 -10.85
N GLU A 27 4.67 -4.08 -10.92
CA GLU A 27 4.16 -4.70 -12.14
C GLU A 27 3.25 -3.73 -12.90
N VAL A 28 3.17 -3.89 -14.22
CA VAL A 28 2.30 -3.06 -15.06
C VAL A 28 0.87 -3.56 -14.95
N LEU A 29 -0.10 -2.63 -14.92
CA LEU A 29 -1.52 -2.96 -14.95
C LEU A 29 -1.82 -3.87 -16.17
N PRO A 30 -2.49 -5.02 -15.97
CA PRO A 30 -2.74 -5.95 -17.06
C PRO A 30 -3.69 -5.34 -18.09
N GLU A 31 -3.44 -5.61 -19.38
CA GLU A 31 -4.30 -5.16 -20.48
C GLU A 31 -5.72 -5.77 -20.44
N ARG A 32 -5.88 -6.87 -19.69
CA ARG A 32 -7.14 -7.59 -19.51
C ARG A 32 -7.44 -7.80 -18.04
N VAL A 33 -8.72 -7.70 -17.67
CA VAL A 33 -9.17 -7.99 -16.31
C VAL A 33 -8.87 -9.46 -15.97
N PRO A 34 -8.08 -9.72 -14.92
CA PRO A 34 -7.75 -11.08 -14.48
C PRO A 34 -8.99 -11.79 -13.92
N ALA A 35 -8.95 -13.12 -13.86
CA ALA A 35 -10.03 -13.92 -13.26
C ALA A 35 -10.02 -13.89 -11.72
N VAL A 36 -8.92 -13.46 -11.12
CA VAL A 36 -8.71 -13.33 -9.68
C VAL A 36 -8.54 -11.86 -9.31
N CYS A 37 -8.86 -11.51 -8.06
CA CYS A 37 -8.54 -10.18 -7.54
C CYS A 37 -7.02 -9.96 -7.59
N LEU A 38 -6.61 -8.84 -8.19
CA LEU A 38 -5.20 -8.44 -8.30
C LEU A 38 -5.00 -7.16 -7.51
N LEU A 39 -3.91 -7.10 -6.76
CA LEU A 39 -3.46 -5.92 -6.03
C LEU A 39 -2.02 -5.64 -6.44
N ILE A 40 -1.76 -4.48 -7.01
CA ILE A 40 -0.42 -4.07 -7.43
C ILE A 40 0.05 -2.97 -6.48
N LEU A 41 1.17 -3.23 -5.80
CA LEU A 41 1.89 -2.26 -5.00
C LEU A 41 2.87 -1.51 -5.89
N SER A 42 2.59 -0.24 -6.08
CA SER A 42 3.50 0.71 -6.70
C SER A 42 4.36 1.32 -5.60
N ASP A 43 5.68 1.19 -5.75
CA ASP A 43 6.67 1.67 -4.78
C ASP A 43 6.52 3.16 -4.47
N GLY A 44 5.86 3.92 -5.34
CA GLY A 44 5.52 5.33 -5.15
C GLY A 44 6.73 6.23 -4.96
N GLU A 45 6.48 7.44 -4.50
CA GLU A 45 7.54 8.42 -4.25
C GLU A 45 7.96 8.40 -2.78
N PRO A 46 9.27 8.45 -2.52
CA PRO A 46 9.79 8.39 -1.17
C PRO A 46 9.45 9.69 -0.41
N GLY A 47 9.14 10.79 -1.11
CA GLY A 47 8.76 12.07 -0.51
C GLY A 47 9.97 12.90 -0.08
N GLU A 48 9.75 14.19 0.16
CA GLU A 48 10.78 15.08 0.73
C GLU A 48 10.76 15.00 2.27
N PRO A 49 11.94 15.07 2.94
CA PRO A 49 11.98 15.06 4.39
C PRO A 49 11.39 16.36 4.95
N GLU A 50 10.35 16.25 5.76
CA GLU A 50 9.81 17.38 6.50
C GLU A 50 10.56 17.54 7.83
N MET A 51 11.08 18.73 8.09
CA MET A 51 11.76 19.05 9.35
C MET A 51 10.81 19.76 10.30
N THR A 52 10.53 19.15 11.46
CA THR A 52 9.96 19.88 12.60
C THR A 52 11.08 20.58 13.36
N LEU A 53 10.93 21.87 13.68
CA LEU A 53 11.97 22.67 14.35
C LEU A 53 11.90 22.63 15.89
N SER A 54 10.90 21.97 16.49
CA SER A 54 10.82 21.84 17.96
C SER A 54 10.00 20.63 18.40
N PRO A 55 10.65 19.54 18.87
CA PRO A 55 12.08 19.25 18.78
C PRO A 55 12.53 19.00 17.33
N LEU A 56 13.83 19.16 17.05
CA LEU A 56 14.39 18.86 15.71
C LEU A 56 14.16 17.38 15.39
N ARG A 57 13.23 17.08 14.48
CA ARG A 57 12.95 15.72 14.00
C ARG A 57 12.73 15.77 12.51
N ASP A 58 13.45 14.89 11.81
CA ASP A 58 13.23 14.60 10.41
C ASP A 58 12.08 13.60 10.32
N TYR A 59 11.00 13.97 9.63
CA TYR A 59 9.89 13.08 9.34
C TYR A 59 9.93 12.70 7.87
N TYR A 60 9.85 11.40 7.61
CA TYR A 60 9.81 10.87 6.26
C TYR A 60 8.45 10.28 5.97
N GLN A 61 7.73 10.85 5.02
CA GLN A 61 6.46 10.31 4.56
C GLN A 61 6.64 9.66 3.20
N HIS A 62 6.68 8.33 3.21
CA HIS A 62 6.68 7.55 1.99
C HIS A 62 5.24 7.19 1.59
N ARG A 63 4.80 7.62 0.40
CA ARG A 63 3.51 7.22 -0.15
C ARG A 63 3.71 6.12 -1.17
N ALA A 64 3.29 4.90 -0.82
CA ALA A 64 3.14 3.80 -1.76
C ALA A 64 1.69 3.78 -2.28
N GLU A 65 1.52 3.41 -3.55
CA GLU A 65 0.21 3.38 -4.18
C GLU A 65 -0.25 1.92 -4.36
N LEU A 66 -1.55 1.70 -4.19
CA LEU A 66 -2.17 0.39 -4.35
C LEU A 66 -3.22 0.45 -5.46
N GLU A 67 -2.98 -0.32 -6.51
CA GLU A 67 -3.92 -0.47 -7.62
C GLU A 67 -4.62 -1.83 -7.49
N ALA A 68 -5.94 -1.81 -7.26
CA ALA A 68 -6.73 -3.04 -7.17
C ALA A 68 -7.55 -3.26 -8.44
N VAL A 69 -7.43 -4.44 -9.03
CA VAL A 69 -8.24 -4.88 -10.18
C VAL A 69 -9.19 -5.97 -9.73
N MET A 70 -10.49 -5.67 -9.80
CA MET A 70 -11.56 -6.56 -9.36
C MET A 70 -12.21 -7.29 -10.54
N PRO A 71 -12.29 -8.63 -10.53
CA PRO A 71 -13.07 -9.39 -11.51
C PRO A 71 -14.58 -9.25 -11.27
N GLY A 72 -15.38 -9.48 -12.32
CA GLY A 72 -16.82 -9.71 -12.20
C GLY A 72 -17.72 -8.46 -12.23
N THR A 73 -18.98 -8.63 -11.82
CA THR A 73 -20.03 -7.60 -11.89
C THR A 73 -20.27 -6.88 -10.57
N ASP A 74 -19.96 -7.49 -9.42
CA ASP A 74 -20.13 -6.90 -8.09
C ASP A 74 -18.80 -6.31 -7.57
N ARG A 75 -18.21 -5.44 -8.39
CA ARG A 75 -16.86 -4.89 -8.15
C ARG A 75 -16.83 -3.96 -6.96
N ASP A 76 -17.89 -3.18 -6.74
CA ASP A 76 -17.92 -2.17 -5.70
C ASP A 76 -17.92 -2.79 -4.30
N ALA A 77 -18.76 -3.80 -4.05
CA ALA A 77 -18.81 -4.48 -2.76
C ALA A 77 -17.53 -5.30 -2.49
N ALA A 78 -16.98 -5.92 -3.53
CA ALA A 78 -15.73 -6.66 -3.43
C ALA A 78 -14.53 -5.72 -3.17
N PHE A 79 -14.51 -4.54 -3.80
CA PHE A 79 -13.49 -3.52 -3.58
C PHE A 79 -13.58 -2.95 -2.16
N ASP A 80 -14.78 -2.63 -1.68
CA ASP A 80 -14.99 -2.16 -0.30
C ASP A 80 -14.51 -3.18 0.74
N THR A 81 -14.81 -4.47 0.50
CA THR A 81 -14.32 -5.57 1.35
C THR A 81 -12.80 -5.68 1.34
N LEU A 82 -12.16 -5.49 0.18
CA LEU A 82 -10.70 -5.49 0.05
C LEU A 82 -10.08 -4.31 0.81
N CYS A 83 -10.62 -3.10 0.66
CA CYS A 83 -10.20 -1.91 1.40
C CYS A 83 -10.28 -2.13 2.92
N GLY A 84 -11.40 -2.68 3.40
CA GLY A 84 -11.55 -3.06 4.81
C GLY A 84 -10.51 -4.09 5.27
N SER A 85 -10.22 -5.09 4.43
CA SER A 85 -9.22 -6.12 4.71
C SER A 85 -7.79 -5.56 4.78
N ILE A 86 -7.43 -4.63 3.88
CA ILE A 86 -6.14 -3.94 3.91
C ILE A 86 -6.01 -3.11 5.19
N GLY A 87 -7.03 -2.29 5.52
CA GLY A 87 -7.02 -1.47 6.73
C GLY A 87 -6.94 -2.31 8.02
N ALA A 88 -7.61 -3.46 8.05
CA ALA A 88 -7.51 -4.41 9.16
C ALA A 88 -6.11 -5.01 9.27
N ALA A 89 -5.52 -5.45 8.16
CA ALA A 89 -4.17 -6.03 8.13
C ALA A 89 -3.10 -5.03 8.59
N LEU A 90 -3.19 -3.77 8.16
CA LEU A 90 -2.29 -2.70 8.64
C LEU A 90 -2.53 -2.36 10.11
N THR A 91 -3.78 -2.40 10.58
CA THR A 91 -4.06 -2.14 12.00
C THR A 91 -3.46 -3.18 12.94
N VAL A 92 -3.36 -4.44 12.49
CA VAL A 92 -2.69 -5.51 13.25
C VAL A 92 -1.19 -5.25 13.42
N ASP A 93 -0.54 -4.60 12.46
CA ASP A 93 0.89 -4.30 12.48
C ASP A 93 1.21 -2.96 11.79
N ARG A 94 0.91 -1.87 12.49
CA ARG A 94 1.11 -0.49 11.99
C ARG A 94 2.58 -0.08 11.89
N MET A 95 3.49 -0.84 12.49
CA MET A 95 4.93 -0.59 12.44
C MET A 95 5.63 -1.45 11.40
N LEU A 96 4.88 -2.30 10.68
CA LEU A 96 5.41 -3.29 9.73
C LEU A 96 6.59 -4.08 10.33
N GLY A 97 6.46 -4.56 11.56
CA GLY A 97 7.54 -5.27 12.26
C GLY A 97 8.62 -4.38 12.88
N GLY A 98 8.36 -3.08 13.05
CA GLY A 98 9.29 -2.11 13.63
C GLY A 98 10.15 -1.36 12.61
N PHE A 99 9.85 -1.50 11.31
CA PHE A 99 10.60 -0.83 10.23
C PHE A 99 10.09 0.59 9.93
N CYS A 100 8.86 0.93 10.33
CA CYS A 100 8.33 2.29 10.28
C CYS A 100 7.67 2.69 11.61
N ASP A 101 7.56 3.99 11.85
CA ASP A 101 6.88 4.53 13.04
C ASP A 101 5.35 4.37 12.93
N TRP A 102 4.81 4.53 11.72
CA TRP A 102 3.38 4.42 11.43
C TRP A 102 3.14 4.09 9.96
N ALA A 103 2.21 3.17 9.70
CA ALA A 103 1.66 2.85 8.40
C ALA A 103 0.13 2.87 8.47
N GLU A 104 -0.49 3.52 7.50
CA GLU A 104 -1.94 3.67 7.41
C GLU A 104 -2.38 3.63 5.95
N ALA A 105 -3.53 3.03 5.69
CA ALA A 105 -4.15 3.07 4.38
C ALA A 105 -4.93 4.37 4.24
N GLU A 106 -4.57 5.17 3.24
CA GLU A 106 -5.29 6.38 2.87
C GLU A 106 -6.05 6.15 1.56
N ALA A 107 -7.32 6.54 1.51
CA ALA A 107 -8.06 6.54 0.24
C ALA A 107 -7.43 7.59 -0.69
N LEU A 108 -7.11 7.19 -1.93
CA LEU A 108 -6.67 8.15 -2.95
C LEU A 108 -7.71 9.26 -3.06
N CYS A 109 -7.28 10.53 -2.96
CA CYS A 109 -8.17 11.62 -3.34
C CYS A 109 -8.50 11.42 -4.83
N PRO A 110 -9.76 11.62 -5.25
CA PRO A 110 -10.08 11.54 -6.67
C PRO A 110 -9.27 12.62 -7.37
N SER A 111 -8.27 12.20 -8.17
CA SER A 111 -7.64 13.11 -9.11
C SER A 111 -8.72 13.47 -10.12
N THR A 112 -9.31 14.64 -9.98
CA THR A 112 -10.16 15.23 -11.01
C THR A 112 -9.29 15.36 -12.26
N ALA A 113 -9.44 14.43 -13.20
CA ALA A 113 -8.89 14.52 -14.54
C ALA A 113 -9.87 15.28 -15.45
#